data_AF-A0A800CA88-F1
#
_entry.id   AF-A0A800CA88-F1
#
_cell.length_a   1.000
_cell.length_b   1.000
_cell.length_c   1.000
_cell.angle_alpha   90.00
_cell.angle_beta   90.00
_cell.angle_gamma   90.00
#
_symmetry.space_group_name_H-M   'P 1'
#
loop_
_entity.id
_entity.type
_entity.pdbx_description
1 polymer ?
#
loop_
_entity_poly.entity_id
_entity_poly.type
_entity_poly.pdbx_seq_one_letter_code
_entity_poly.pdbx_strand_id
1 'polypeptide(L)'
;MKLKNPPPSHAQRWGYFFLGMLAALVMFALGVAAMWGYVYWTGGRPELPLPAAQPLDEPPIDDNLLQEAWRVIYEDYYGDIPPRKARTYGAIKGSIQTLDDPYTFFIEPEPAVREQERLEGQFGGIGAYVQVDDQGRIVLEPMVDRPAAQAGVQKGDILLAVDGAPLPTPADLDQVTDMIRGPVGT
;
A
#
# COMPACT_ATOMS: atom_id res chain seq x y z
N MET A 1 -83.14 7.23 0.39
CA MET A 1 -82.22 8.33 0.00
C MET A 1 -80.79 7.86 0.18
N LYS A 2 -80.06 7.61 -0.91
CA LYS A 2 -78.60 7.39 -0.87
C LYS A 2 -77.95 8.56 -1.61
N LEU A 3 -77.34 9.48 -0.86
CA LEU A 3 -76.53 10.55 -1.43
C LEU A 3 -75.28 9.90 -2.04
N LYS A 4 -75.21 9.88 -3.37
CA LYS A 4 -74.01 9.45 -4.10
C LYS A 4 -73.07 10.65 -4.10
N ASN A 5 -71.95 10.56 -3.38
CA ASN A 5 -70.98 11.65 -3.31
C ASN A 5 -70.49 12.02 -4.72
N PRO A 6 -70.35 13.32 -5.04
CA PRO A 6 -69.86 13.76 -6.34
C PRO A 6 -68.40 13.29 -6.57
N PRO A 7 -67.99 13.08 -7.83
CA PRO A 7 -66.62 12.68 -8.14
C PRO A 7 -65.62 13.75 -7.66
N PRO A 8 -64.41 13.34 -7.24
CA PRO A 8 -63.42 14.27 -6.71
C PRO A 8 -63.00 15.29 -7.76
N SER A 9 -62.81 16.55 -7.32
CA SER A 9 -62.41 17.65 -8.19
C SER A 9 -60.99 17.44 -8.74
N HIS A 10 -60.62 18.15 -9.81
CA HIS A 10 -59.29 18.06 -10.41
C HIS A 10 -58.18 18.33 -9.36
N ALA A 11 -58.39 19.29 -8.45
CA ALA A 11 -57.46 19.57 -7.35
C ALA A 11 -57.32 18.41 -6.35
N GLN A 12 -58.40 17.68 -6.04
CA GLN A 12 -58.36 16.49 -5.17
C GLN A 12 -57.60 15.33 -5.82
N ARG A 13 -57.71 15.16 -7.15
CA ARG A 13 -56.96 14.14 -7.90
C ARG A 13 -55.44 14.36 -7.85
N TRP A 14 -55.00 15.61 -7.99
CA TRP A 14 -53.57 15.97 -7.83
C TRP A 14 -53.10 15.77 -6.39
N GLY A 15 -53.94 16.06 -5.40
CA GLY A 15 -53.65 15.76 -3.99
C GLY A 15 -53.38 14.28 -3.73
N TYR A 16 -54.22 13.37 -4.25
CA TYR A 16 -53.99 11.93 -4.11
C TYR A 16 -52.75 11.43 -4.86
N PHE A 17 -52.41 12.04 -6.00
CA PHE A 17 -51.19 11.72 -6.74
C PHE A 17 -49.93 12.07 -5.94
N PHE A 18 -49.85 13.28 -5.39
CA PHE A 18 -48.72 13.70 -4.56
C PHE A 18 -48.64 12.92 -3.24
N LEU A 19 -49.78 12.61 -2.61
CA LEU A 19 -49.83 11.79 -1.41
C LEU A 19 -49.31 10.36 -1.68
N GLY A 20 -49.68 9.78 -2.83
CA GLY A 20 -49.18 8.47 -3.26
C GLY A 20 -47.66 8.48 -3.54
N MET A 21 -47.17 9.53 -4.20
CA MET A 21 -45.73 9.70 -4.46
C MET A 21 -44.92 9.86 -3.17
N LEU A 22 -45.42 10.65 -2.21
CA LEU A 22 -44.81 10.80 -0.89
C LEU A 22 -44.75 9.46 -0.15
N ALA A 23 -45.85 8.69 -0.16
CA ALA A 23 -45.90 7.38 0.47
C ALA A 23 -44.89 6.39 -0.17
N ALA A 24 -44.75 6.42 -1.50
CA ALA A 24 -43.78 5.60 -2.21
C ALA A 24 -42.33 5.96 -1.84
N LEU A 25 -42.02 7.27 -1.74
CA LEU A 25 -40.69 7.74 -1.32
C LEU A 25 -40.36 7.33 0.12
N VAL A 26 -41.34 7.41 1.03
CA VAL A 26 -41.15 6.96 2.42
C VAL A 26 -40.89 5.46 2.49
N MET A 27 -41.64 4.64 1.75
CA MET A 27 -41.38 3.20 1.69
C MET A 27 -40.00 2.87 1.11
N PHE A 28 -39.58 3.60 0.07
CA PHE A 28 -38.25 3.43 -0.50
C PHE A 28 -37.14 3.80 0.50
N ALA A 29 -37.26 4.93 1.18
CA ALA A 29 -36.31 5.38 2.19
C ALA A 29 -36.20 4.38 3.36
N LEU A 30 -37.32 3.82 3.81
CA LEU A 30 -37.34 2.78 4.83
C LEU A 30 -36.65 1.49 4.37
N GLY A 31 -36.85 1.08 3.11
CA GLY A 31 -36.17 -0.07 2.53
C GLY A 31 -34.65 0.12 2.47
N VAL A 32 -34.20 1.30 2.05
CA VAL A 32 -32.77 1.66 2.03
C VAL A 32 -32.20 1.67 3.46
N ALA A 33 -32.88 2.30 4.42
CA ALA A 33 -32.44 2.33 5.81
C ALA A 33 -32.34 0.93 6.45
N ALA A 34 -33.31 0.05 6.16
CA ALA A 34 -33.30 -1.33 6.62
C ALA A 34 -32.14 -2.13 5.99
N MET A 35 -31.86 -1.92 4.69
CA MET A 35 -30.71 -2.53 4.01
C MET A 35 -29.39 -2.08 4.64
N TRP A 36 -29.22 -0.77 4.88
CA TRP A 36 -28.03 -0.23 5.53
C TRP A 36 -27.88 -0.74 6.97
N GLY A 37 -28.97 -0.80 7.74
CA GLY A 37 -28.97 -1.37 9.09
C GLY A 37 -28.58 -2.86 9.10
N TYR A 38 -29.09 -3.63 8.14
CA TYR A 38 -28.73 -5.04 7.97
C TYR A 38 -27.25 -5.21 7.61
N VAL A 39 -26.73 -4.42 6.67
CA VAL A 39 -25.31 -4.44 6.29
C VAL A 39 -24.40 -4.06 7.47
N TYR A 40 -24.79 -3.04 8.24
CA TYR A 40 -24.03 -2.62 9.42
C TYR A 40 -24.05 -3.68 10.54
N TRP A 41 -25.22 -4.29 10.80
CA TRP A 41 -25.38 -5.32 11.83
C TRP A 41 -24.68 -6.63 11.47
N THR A 42 -24.64 -6.98 10.18
CA THR A 42 -23.95 -8.18 9.67
C THR A 42 -22.46 -7.94 9.37
N GLY A 43 -21.94 -6.73 9.62
CA GLY A 43 -20.53 -6.41 9.38
C GLY A 43 -20.13 -6.30 7.90
N GLY A 44 -21.10 -6.35 6.98
CA GLY A 44 -21.03 -5.83 5.61
C GLY A 44 -19.84 -6.25 4.75
N ARG A 45 -19.18 -7.37 5.07
CA ARG A 45 -18.29 -8.06 4.15
C ARG A 45 -19.00 -9.37 3.84
N PRO A 46 -19.52 -9.57 2.61
CA PRO A 46 -19.88 -10.91 2.21
C PRO A 46 -18.61 -11.76 2.38
N GLU A 47 -18.64 -12.70 3.32
CA GLU A 47 -17.66 -13.77 3.34
C GLU A 47 -17.86 -14.50 2.02
N LEU A 48 -17.05 -14.15 1.02
CA LEU A 48 -16.84 -15.03 -0.10
C LEU A 48 -16.57 -16.40 0.53
N PRO A 49 -17.26 -17.47 0.12
CA PRO A 49 -16.90 -18.80 0.55
C PRO A 49 -15.47 -19.01 0.08
N LEU A 50 -14.51 -18.75 0.97
CA LEU A 50 -13.14 -19.15 0.77
C LEU A 50 -13.23 -20.67 0.62
N PRO A 51 -12.51 -21.27 -0.35
CA PRO A 51 -12.33 -22.71 -0.35
C PRO A 51 -11.97 -23.09 1.09
N ALA A 52 -12.71 -24.02 1.69
CA ALA A 52 -12.48 -24.40 3.07
C ALA A 52 -10.98 -24.66 3.21
N ALA A 53 -10.32 -23.86 4.06
CA ALA A 53 -8.90 -24.01 4.29
C ALA A 53 -8.67 -25.49 4.62
N GLN A 54 -7.79 -26.14 3.87
CA GLN A 54 -7.47 -27.54 4.15
C GLN A 54 -7.02 -27.57 5.61
N PRO A 55 -7.60 -28.45 6.45
CA PRO A 55 -7.14 -28.58 7.82
C PRO A 55 -5.64 -28.87 7.74
N LEU A 56 -4.86 -28.00 8.39
CA LEU A 56 -3.43 -28.16 8.45
C LEU A 56 -3.14 -29.37 9.34
N ASP A 57 -2.68 -30.46 8.74
CA ASP A 57 -2.27 -31.67 9.48
C ASP A 57 -1.11 -31.34 10.45
N GLU A 58 -0.28 -30.34 10.09
CA GLU A 58 0.82 -29.82 10.89
C GLU A 58 0.84 -28.29 10.89
N PRO A 59 1.30 -27.64 11.98
CA PRO A 59 1.47 -26.19 11.99
C PRO A 59 2.40 -25.75 10.84
N PRO A 60 2.15 -24.58 10.23
CA PRO A 60 2.93 -24.13 9.06
C PRO A 60 4.44 -23.99 9.34
N ILE A 61 4.81 -23.71 10.58
CA ILE A 61 6.17 -23.48 11.05
C ILE A 61 6.33 -24.13 12.43
N ASP A 62 7.44 -24.83 12.66
CA ASP A 62 7.85 -25.25 14.01
C ASP A 62 8.44 -24.05 14.77
N ASP A 63 7.60 -23.44 15.58
CA ASP A 63 7.97 -22.27 16.39
C ASP A 63 9.06 -22.57 17.43
N ASN A 64 9.15 -23.81 17.93
CA ASN A 64 10.16 -24.19 18.92
C ASN A 64 11.54 -24.23 18.29
N LEU A 65 11.64 -24.87 17.12
CA LEU A 65 12.88 -24.93 16.35
C LEU A 65 13.34 -23.52 15.92
N LEU A 66 12.40 -22.68 15.47
CA LEU A 66 12.70 -21.30 15.10
C LEU A 66 13.24 -20.50 16.30
N GLN A 67 12.63 -20.64 17.48
CA GLN A 67 13.09 -19.97 18.70
C GLN A 67 14.45 -20.48 19.16
N GLU A 68 14.69 -21.79 19.10
CA GLU A 68 15.98 -22.38 19.43
C GLU A 68 17.09 -21.87 18.50
N ALA A 69 16.84 -21.85 17.19
CA ALA A 69 17.79 -21.31 16.22
C ALA A 69 18.14 -19.85 16.55
N TRP A 70 17.14 -19.01 16.83
CA TRP A 70 17.39 -17.63 17.22
C TRP A 70 18.15 -17.51 18.54
N ARG A 71 17.86 -18.37 19.52
CA ARG A 71 18.58 -18.39 20.80
C ARG A 71 20.07 -18.65 20.59
N VAL A 72 20.43 -19.66 19.81
CA VAL A 72 21.83 -19.97 19.47
C VAL A 72 22.49 -18.77 18.76
N ILE A 73 21.80 -18.14 17.82
CA ILE A 73 22.31 -16.93 17.15
C ILE A 73 22.56 -15.80 18.15
N TYR A 74 21.66 -15.55 19.10
CA TYR A 74 21.88 -14.53 20.13
C TYR A 74 23.03 -14.84 21.09
N GLU A 75 23.27 -16.12 21.37
CA GLU A 75 24.33 -16.56 22.28
C GLU A 75 25.71 -16.52 21.60
N ASP A 76 25.80 -16.93 20.33
CA ASP A 76 27.08 -17.24 19.68
C ASP A 76 27.48 -16.27 18.55
N TYR A 77 26.56 -15.43 18.05
CA TYR A 77 26.86 -14.52 16.95
C TYR A 77 27.60 -13.27 17.44
N TYR A 78 28.78 -13.02 16.88
CA TYR A 78 29.66 -11.92 17.28
C TYR A 78 29.29 -10.55 16.69
N GLY A 79 28.39 -10.49 15.70
CA GLY A 79 28.01 -9.25 15.02
C GLY A 79 26.70 -8.64 15.53
N ASP A 80 26.31 -7.53 14.91
CA ASP A 80 25.03 -6.89 15.22
C ASP A 80 23.84 -7.73 14.75
N ILE A 81 22.93 -8.00 15.68
CA ILE A 81 21.71 -8.74 15.37
C ILE A 81 20.75 -7.81 14.61
N PRO A 82 20.23 -8.22 13.43
CA PRO A 82 19.28 -7.41 12.69
C PRO A 82 18.00 -7.09 13.49
N PRO A 83 17.35 -5.94 13.22
CA PRO A 83 16.12 -5.57 13.90
C PRO A 83 15.04 -6.63 13.68
N ARG A 84 14.12 -6.76 14.66
CA ARG A 84 13.05 -7.76 14.64
C ARG A 84 12.30 -7.82 13.30
N LYS A 85 11.99 -6.65 12.72
CA LYS A 85 11.29 -6.53 11.42
C LYS A 85 12.05 -7.24 10.30
N ALA A 86 13.36 -6.98 10.16
CA ALA A 86 14.20 -7.61 9.15
C ALA A 86 14.27 -9.13 9.32
N ARG A 87 14.39 -9.60 10.57
CA ARG A 87 14.41 -11.04 10.89
C ARG A 87 13.09 -11.73 10.54
N THR A 88 11.97 -11.11 10.88
CA THR A 88 10.63 -11.61 10.54
C THR A 88 10.44 -11.69 9.03
N TYR A 89 10.84 -10.66 8.28
CA TYR A 89 10.71 -10.64 6.82
C TYR A 89 11.64 -11.63 6.14
N GLY A 90 12.87 -11.77 6.64
CA GLY A 90 13.80 -12.80 6.18
C GLY A 90 13.22 -14.22 6.36
N ALA A 91 12.61 -14.51 7.51
CA ALA A 91 11.96 -15.79 7.76
C ALA A 91 10.80 -16.05 6.76
N ILE A 92 9.93 -15.06 6.54
CA ILE A 92 8.82 -15.18 5.58
C ILE A 92 9.35 -15.42 4.16
N LYS A 93 10.35 -14.65 3.72
CA LYS A 93 10.96 -14.80 2.39
C LYS A 93 11.59 -16.18 2.23
N GLY A 94 12.32 -16.66 3.24
CA GLY A 94 12.92 -18.00 3.24
C GLY A 94 11.85 -19.11 3.16
N SER A 95 10.74 -18.97 3.90
CA SER A 95 9.61 -19.90 3.82
C SER A 95 8.95 -19.91 2.44
N ILE A 96 8.81 -18.75 1.78
CA ILE A 96 8.23 -18.69 0.43
C ILE A 96 9.15 -19.34 -0.61
N GLN A 97 10.47 -19.22 -0.45
CA GLN A 97 11.44 -19.86 -1.35
C GLN A 97 11.31 -21.40 -1.37
N THR A 98 10.76 -22.03 -0.33
CA THR A 98 10.55 -23.49 -0.32
C THR A 98 9.42 -23.95 -1.23
N LEU A 99 8.58 -23.03 -1.71
CA LEU A 99 7.46 -23.33 -2.59
C LEU A 99 7.89 -23.59 -4.04
N ASP A 100 9.12 -23.22 -4.42
CA ASP A 100 9.64 -23.29 -5.79
C ASP A 100 8.70 -22.66 -6.83
N ASP A 101 7.96 -21.62 -6.43
CA ASP A 101 7.01 -20.90 -7.27
C ASP A 101 7.52 -19.48 -7.56
N PRO A 102 7.94 -19.18 -8.80
CA PRO A 102 8.47 -17.87 -9.16
C PRO A 102 7.41 -16.75 -9.12
N TYR A 103 6.12 -17.11 -9.02
CA TYR A 103 5.03 -16.14 -8.95
C TYR A 103 4.59 -15.81 -7.52
N THR A 104 5.08 -16.55 -6.52
CA THR A 104 4.79 -16.28 -5.11
C THR A 104 5.96 -15.50 -4.51
N PHE A 105 5.70 -14.27 -4.08
CA PHE A 105 6.71 -13.41 -3.46
C PHE A 105 6.11 -12.55 -2.35
N PHE A 106 6.94 -12.21 -1.35
CA PHE A 106 6.57 -11.33 -0.26
C PHE A 106 6.99 -9.90 -0.57
N ILE A 107 6.01 -8.99 -0.57
CA ILE A 107 6.23 -7.55 -0.65
C ILE A 107 6.33 -7.02 0.78
N GLU A 108 7.48 -6.45 1.12
CA GLU A 108 7.65 -5.77 2.40
C GLU A 108 6.82 -4.47 2.40
N PRO A 109 6.09 -4.16 3.49
CA PRO A 109 5.35 -2.91 3.57
C PRO A 109 6.35 -1.74 3.63
N GLU A 110 6.24 -0.89 2.61
CA GLU A 110 6.95 0.38 2.54
C GLU A 110 6.66 1.26 3.76
N PRO A 111 7.63 2.06 4.24
CA PRO A 111 7.36 3.06 5.28
C PRO A 111 6.18 3.94 4.85
N ALA A 112 5.22 4.16 5.75
CA ALA A 112 3.99 4.93 5.47
C ALA A 112 4.30 6.31 4.87
N VAL A 113 5.43 6.91 5.24
CA VAL A 113 5.94 8.17 4.71
C VAL A 113 6.20 8.09 3.20
N ARG A 114 6.85 7.02 2.71
CA ARG A 114 7.16 6.84 1.28
C ARG A 114 5.91 6.65 0.43
N GLU A 115 4.92 5.93 0.97
CA GLU A 115 3.64 5.73 0.29
C GLU A 115 2.81 7.03 0.29
N GLN A 116 2.82 7.77 1.39
CA GLN A 116 2.14 9.06 1.46
C GLN A 116 2.77 10.08 0.51
N GLU A 117 4.10 10.18 0.45
CA GLU A 117 4.82 11.04 -0.51
C GLU A 117 4.52 10.67 -1.97
N ARG A 118 4.42 9.37 -2.27
CA ARG A 118 4.03 8.85 -3.59
C ARG A 118 2.61 9.24 -3.96
N LEU A 119 1.67 9.12 -3.03
CA LEU A 119 0.25 9.45 -3.22
C LEU A 119 0.02 10.97 -3.32
N GLU A 120 0.80 11.77 -2.59
CA GLU A 120 0.75 13.23 -2.60
C GLU A 120 1.50 13.83 -3.79
N GLY A 121 2.31 13.04 -4.51
CA GLY A 121 3.07 13.49 -5.67
C GLY A 121 4.18 14.52 -5.34
N GLN A 122 4.62 14.56 -4.08
CA GLN A 122 5.59 15.56 -3.59
C GLN A 122 7.05 15.14 -3.70
N PHE A 123 7.37 14.15 -4.53
CA PHE A 123 8.75 13.69 -4.70
C PHE A 123 9.47 14.48 -5.82
N GLY A 124 10.56 15.15 -5.43
CA GLY A 124 11.55 15.71 -6.33
C GLY A 124 12.84 14.87 -6.27
N GLY A 125 13.59 14.88 -7.35
CA GLY A 125 14.98 14.44 -7.35
C GLY A 125 15.82 15.46 -8.11
N ILE A 126 17.13 15.26 -8.15
CA ILE A 126 18.05 16.17 -8.85
C ILE A 126 17.85 16.20 -10.37
N GLY A 127 17.07 15.27 -10.94
CA GLY A 127 16.80 15.22 -12.38
C GLY A 127 17.98 14.64 -13.19
N ALA A 128 18.60 13.59 -12.66
CA ALA A 128 19.60 12.79 -13.34
C ALA A 128 19.25 11.31 -13.22
N TYR A 129 19.60 10.52 -14.23
CA TYR A 129 19.67 9.07 -14.10
C TYR A 129 20.92 8.71 -13.30
N VAL A 130 20.77 7.74 -12.41
CA VAL A 130 21.83 7.20 -11.56
C VAL A 130 22.03 5.73 -11.92
N GLN A 131 23.30 5.34 -12.10
CA GLN A 131 23.68 3.96 -12.40
C GLN A 131 24.92 3.58 -11.58
N VAL A 132 25.07 2.30 -11.25
CA VAL A 132 26.29 1.77 -10.63
C VAL A 132 27.19 1.23 -11.74
N ASP A 133 28.44 1.67 -11.80
CA ASP A 133 29.43 1.15 -12.75
C ASP A 133 30.08 -0.17 -12.27
N ASP A 134 30.92 -0.77 -13.13
CA ASP A 134 31.65 -2.01 -12.84
C ASP A 134 32.60 -1.89 -11.62
N GLN A 135 32.91 -0.66 -11.18
CA GLN A 135 33.75 -0.39 -10.01
C GLN A 135 32.92 -0.09 -8.75
N GLY A 136 31.59 -0.23 -8.82
CA GLY A 136 30.67 0.01 -7.72
C GLY A 136 30.43 1.50 -7.41
N ARG A 137 30.69 2.40 -8.36
CA ARG A 137 30.52 3.86 -8.18
C ARG A 137 29.22 4.34 -8.82
N ILE A 138 28.67 5.41 -8.27
CA ILE A 138 27.46 6.03 -8.79
C ILE A 138 27.82 7.00 -9.91
N VAL A 139 27.38 6.69 -11.12
CA VAL A 139 27.54 7.49 -12.33
C VAL A 139 26.24 8.22 -12.65
N LEU A 140 26.36 9.51 -12.96
CA LEU A 140 25.24 10.40 -13.26
C LEU A 140 25.08 10.60 -14.77
N GLU A 141 23.83 10.64 -15.22
CA GLU A 141 23.45 11.11 -16.56
C GLU A 141 22.32 12.15 -16.42
N PRO A 142 22.63 13.45 -16.59
CA PRO A 142 21.67 14.53 -16.37
C PRO A 142 20.56 14.51 -17.44
N MET A 143 19.32 14.76 -17.01
CA MET A 143 18.21 14.96 -17.94
C MET A 143 18.21 16.40 -18.46
N VAL A 144 17.93 16.57 -19.76
CA VAL A 144 17.85 17.90 -20.40
C VAL A 144 16.80 18.77 -19.69
N ASP A 145 17.14 20.04 -19.47
CA ASP A 145 16.30 21.05 -18.81
C ASP A 145 15.86 20.70 -17.38
N ARG A 146 16.61 19.83 -16.68
CA ARG A 146 16.38 19.48 -15.26
C ARG A 146 17.47 20.06 -14.34
N PRO A 147 17.25 20.09 -13.00
CA PRO A 147 18.14 20.75 -12.06
C PRO A 147 19.62 20.32 -12.15
N ALA A 148 19.91 19.03 -12.31
CA ALA A 148 21.27 18.52 -12.46
C ALA A 148 21.98 19.10 -13.71
N ALA A 149 21.29 19.18 -14.85
CA ALA A 149 21.83 19.80 -16.05
C ALA A 149 22.07 21.31 -15.86
N GLN A 150 21.13 22.00 -15.19
CA GLN A 150 21.25 23.43 -14.88
C GLN A 150 22.39 23.72 -13.89
N ALA A 151 22.70 22.76 -13.00
CA ALA A 151 23.82 22.81 -12.08
C ALA A 151 25.17 22.47 -12.75
N GLY A 152 25.17 22.10 -14.04
CA GLY A 152 26.38 21.81 -14.81
C GLY A 152 26.90 20.38 -14.67
N VAL A 153 26.12 19.46 -14.10
CA VAL A 153 26.43 18.03 -14.10
C VAL A 153 26.49 17.53 -15.54
N GLN A 154 27.46 16.68 -15.84
CA GLN A 154 27.66 16.09 -17.15
C GLN A 154 27.46 14.57 -17.11
N LYS A 155 27.20 14.00 -18.28
CA LYS A 155 27.11 12.54 -18.43
C LYS A 155 28.47 11.92 -18.09
N GLY A 156 28.46 10.96 -17.18
CA GLY A 156 29.66 10.26 -16.73
C GLY A 156 30.27 10.83 -15.44
N ASP A 157 29.70 11.89 -14.87
CA ASP A 157 30.13 12.40 -13.58
C ASP A 157 29.89 11.35 -12.48
N ILE A 158 30.82 11.28 -11.53
CA ILE A 158 30.75 10.35 -10.41
C ILE A 158 30.26 11.08 -9.17
N LEU A 159 29.17 10.60 -8.59
CA LEU A 159 28.66 11.11 -7.32
C LEU A 159 29.52 10.58 -6.17
N LEU A 160 30.13 11.49 -5.41
CA LEU A 160 31.02 11.15 -4.30
C LEU A 160 30.33 11.25 -2.93
N ALA A 161 29.40 12.19 -2.78
CA ALA A 161 28.71 12.47 -1.53
C ALA A 161 27.34 13.12 -1.79
N VAL A 162 26.41 12.92 -0.86
CA VAL A 162 25.11 13.61 -0.83
C VAL A 162 25.00 14.31 0.52
N ASP A 163 24.66 15.59 0.54
CA ASP A 163 24.60 16.42 1.76
C ASP A 163 25.86 16.36 2.65
N GLY A 164 27.03 16.19 2.01
CA GLY A 164 28.32 16.05 2.71
C GLY A 164 28.57 14.66 3.30
N ALA A 165 27.63 13.72 3.20
CA ALA A 165 27.82 12.32 3.57
C ALA A 165 28.46 11.56 2.39
N PRO A 166 29.67 10.99 2.56
CA PRO A 166 30.35 10.23 1.50
C PRO A 166 29.60 8.92 1.19
N LEU A 167 29.56 8.55 -0.09
CA LEU A 167 28.95 7.30 -0.52
C LEU A 167 29.90 6.11 -0.30
N PRO A 168 29.39 4.96 0.18
CA PRO A 168 30.18 3.73 0.28
C PRO A 168 30.58 3.22 -1.11
N THR A 169 31.69 2.49 -1.19
CA THR A 169 32.11 1.77 -2.41
C THR A 169 32.33 0.30 -2.04
N PRO A 170 31.54 -0.65 -2.59
CA PRO A 170 30.51 -0.47 -3.61
C PRO A 170 29.26 0.25 -3.06
N ALA A 171 28.68 1.13 -3.89
CA ALA A 171 27.47 1.87 -3.55
C ALA A 171 26.22 1.01 -3.77
N ASP A 172 25.27 1.09 -2.86
CA ASP A 172 23.92 0.55 -3.03
C ASP A 172 23.05 1.60 -3.74
N LEU A 173 22.53 1.25 -4.91
CA LEU A 173 21.74 2.16 -5.75
C LEU A 173 20.47 2.63 -5.05
N ASP A 174 19.81 1.76 -4.29
CA ASP A 174 18.55 2.10 -3.62
C ASP A 174 18.81 3.09 -2.49
N GLN A 175 19.85 2.83 -1.68
CA GLN A 175 20.29 3.73 -0.63
C GLN A 175 20.66 5.12 -1.17
N VAL A 176 21.42 5.18 -2.26
CA VAL A 176 21.84 6.45 -2.88
C VAL A 176 20.63 7.19 -3.45
N THR A 177 19.70 6.47 -4.09
CA THR A 177 18.48 7.06 -4.64
C THR A 177 17.62 7.64 -3.53
N ASP A 178 17.52 6.97 -2.38
CA ASP A 178 16.82 7.47 -1.20
C ASP A 178 17.48 8.74 -0.63
N MET A 179 18.81 8.84 -0.65
CA MET A 179 19.53 10.06 -0.23
C MET A 179 19.31 11.25 -1.17
N ILE A 180 19.19 11.00 -2.48
CA ILE A 180 19.01 12.04 -3.51
C ILE A 180 17.55 12.55 -3.56
N ARG A 181 16.60 11.72 -3.11
CA ARG A 181 15.18 12.07 -3.10
C ARG A 181 14.86 12.98 -1.93
N GLY A 182 14.06 14.00 -2.20
CA GLY A 182 13.62 14.94 -1.18
C GLY A 182 12.34 15.68 -1.59
N PRO A 183 11.86 16.58 -0.72
CA PRO A 183 10.77 17.47 -1.05
C PRO A 183 11.08 18.25 -2.33
N VAL A 184 10.06 18.49 -3.16
CA VAL A 184 10.25 19.33 -4.36
C VAL A 184 10.73 20.73 -3.94
N GLY A 185 11.90 21.14 -4.45
CA GLY A 185 12.44 22.50 -4.28
C GLY A 185 13.51 22.66 -3.18
N THR A 186 13.95 21.56 -2.57
CA THR A 186 15.19 21.50 -1.76
C THR A 186 16.37 21.05 -2.61
#